data_AF-A0A3N4MR01-F1
#
_entry.id   AF-A0A3N4MR01-F1
#
_cell.length_a   1.000
_cell.length_b   1.000
_cell.length_c   1.000
_cell.angle_alpha   90.00
_cell.angle_beta   90.00
_cell.angle_gamma   90.00
#
_symmetry.space_group_name_H-M   'P 1'
#
loop_
_entity.id
_entity.type
_entity.pdbx_description
1 polymer ?
#
loop_
_entity_poly.entity_id
_entity_poly.type
_entity_poly.pdbx_seq_one_letter_code
_entity_poly.pdbx_strand_id
1 'polypeptide(L)'
;MLKINRLPDWQPAGQLPNRQKTRYIRGHRGRPAYPLPPVLKAVLPGQWHNLPDPESERCLATRPDFCFFCGFDEVALPDHSTLCRFRNRPAQDDALPRLPELINRRLTE
;
A
#
# COMPACT_ATOMS: atom_id res chain seq x y z
N MET A 1 3.72 12.06 7.57
CA MET A 1 3.45 11.69 6.15
C MET A 1 4.22 12.52 5.14
N LEU A 2 4.43 13.82 5.32
CA LEU A 2 5.10 14.70 4.35
C LEU A 2 6.54 14.31 3.93
N LYS A 3 7.32 13.64 4.80
CA LYS A 3 8.69 13.22 4.46
C LYS A 3 8.74 12.06 3.45
N ILE A 4 7.80 11.12 3.51
CA ILE A 4 7.78 9.94 2.60
C ILE A 4 7.32 10.32 1.19
N ASN A 5 6.51 11.38 1.05
CA ASN A 5 6.14 11.92 -0.28
C ASN A 5 7.35 12.47 -1.07
N ARG A 6 8.49 12.71 -0.41
CA ARG A 6 9.72 13.15 -1.08
C ARG A 6 10.52 12.00 -1.70
N LEU A 7 10.15 10.74 -1.47
CA LEU A 7 10.77 9.59 -2.13
C LEU A 7 10.25 9.54 -3.58
N PRO A 8 11.02 10.02 -4.58
CA PRO A 8 10.56 10.13 -5.97
C PRO A 8 10.36 8.74 -6.57
N ASP A 9 11.15 7.78 -6.11
CA ASP A 9 11.07 6.39 -6.48
C ASP A 9 10.49 5.56 -5.34
N TRP A 10 9.24 5.14 -5.49
CA TRP A 10 8.66 4.02 -4.75
C TRP A 10 9.26 2.67 -5.21
N GLN A 11 10.59 2.63 -5.38
CA GLN A 11 11.41 1.44 -5.66
C GLN A 11 11.12 0.21 -4.78
N PRO A 12 10.68 0.31 -3.51
CA PRO A 12 10.34 -0.88 -2.73
C PRO A 12 9.17 -1.69 -3.34
N ALA A 13 8.22 -1.03 -4.02
CA ALA A 13 7.21 -1.72 -4.83
C ALA A 13 7.84 -2.45 -6.03
N GLY A 14 8.97 -1.95 -6.51
CA GLY A 14 9.83 -2.57 -7.52
C GLY A 14 10.56 -3.82 -7.04
N GLN A 15 10.90 -3.92 -5.75
CA GLN A 15 11.55 -5.08 -5.13
C GLN A 15 10.59 -6.27 -4.92
N LEU A 16 9.28 -6.05 -5.03
CA LEU A 16 8.31 -7.13 -5.04
C LEU A 16 8.46 -7.98 -6.32
N PRO A 17 8.52 -9.32 -6.23
CA PRO A 17 8.69 -10.21 -7.37
C PRO A 17 7.71 -9.91 -8.52
N ASN A 18 8.17 -9.94 -9.77
CA ASN A 18 7.36 -9.59 -10.95
C ASN A 18 6.04 -10.39 -11.07
N ARG A 19 6.03 -11.66 -10.60
CA ARG A 19 4.81 -12.51 -10.52
C ARG A 19 3.71 -11.90 -9.64
N GLN A 20 4.08 -11.02 -8.71
CA GLN A 20 3.16 -10.32 -7.81
C GLN A 20 2.59 -9.07 -8.49
N LYS A 21 3.41 -8.29 -9.19
CA LYS A 21 2.99 -7.09 -9.95
C LYS A 21 1.90 -7.44 -10.98
N THR A 22 2.10 -8.51 -11.76
CA THR A 22 1.15 -8.92 -12.81
C THR A 22 -0.21 -9.40 -12.28
N ARG A 23 -0.29 -9.80 -11.01
CA ARG A 23 -1.53 -10.33 -10.38
C ARG A 23 -2.41 -9.25 -9.74
N TYR A 24 -1.88 -8.04 -9.50
CA TYR A 24 -2.68 -6.88 -9.08
C TYR A 24 -3.26 -6.11 -10.29
N ILE A 25 -2.65 -6.28 -11.46
CA ILE A 25 -3.13 -5.71 -12.74
C ILE A 25 -4.40 -6.44 -13.27
N ARG A 26 -4.64 -7.69 -12.84
CA ARG A 26 -5.84 -8.45 -13.24
C ARG A 26 -6.79 -8.60 -12.06
N GLY A 27 -7.83 -7.77 -12.05
CA GLY A 27 -8.92 -7.89 -11.08
C GLY A 27 -9.60 -9.26 -11.20
N HIS A 28 -9.73 -9.97 -10.09
CA HIS A 28 -10.58 -11.17 -10.04
C HIS A 28 -12.01 -10.74 -9.69
N ARG A 29 -13.00 -11.23 -10.47
CA ARG A 29 -14.45 -11.05 -10.24
C ARG A 29 -15.00 -9.62 -10.43
N GLY A 30 -14.52 -8.88 -11.43
CA GLY A 30 -15.15 -7.62 -11.84
C GLY A 30 -14.88 -6.39 -10.96
N ARG A 31 -14.04 -6.51 -9.92
CA ARG A 31 -13.53 -5.35 -9.16
C ARG A 31 -12.39 -4.65 -9.91
N PRO A 32 -12.22 -3.33 -9.71
CA PRO A 32 -11.10 -2.59 -10.27
C PRO A 32 -9.77 -3.26 -9.90
N ALA A 33 -8.90 -3.42 -10.89
CA ALA A 33 -7.53 -3.84 -10.64
C ALA A 33 -6.77 -2.65 -10.06
N TYR A 34 -6.44 -2.71 -8.76
CA TYR A 34 -5.65 -1.65 -8.14
C TYR A 34 -4.17 -1.82 -8.46
N PRO A 35 -3.47 -0.76 -8.90
CA PRO A 35 -2.03 -0.81 -9.06
C PRO A 35 -1.36 -1.11 -7.71
N LEU A 36 -0.26 -1.87 -7.77
CA LEU A 36 0.49 -2.30 -6.58
C LEU A 36 0.98 -1.13 -5.70
N PRO A 37 1.54 -0.03 -6.25
CA PRO A 37 2.09 1.03 -5.42
C PRO A 37 1.05 1.74 -4.54
N PRO A 38 -0.13 2.16 -5.05
CA PRO A 38 -1.16 2.77 -4.19
C PRO A 38 -1.67 1.89 -3.06
N VAL A 39 -1.93 0.60 -3.33
CA VAL A 39 -2.38 -0.34 -2.29
C VAL A 39 -1.29 -0.55 -1.25
N LEU A 40 -0.02 -0.67 -1.68
CA LEU A 40 1.10 -0.78 -0.76
C LEU A 40 1.22 0.46 0.14
N LYS A 41 1.06 1.66 -0.43
CA LYS A 41 1.06 2.92 0.32
C LYS A 41 -0.08 3.01 1.33
N ALA A 42 -1.23 2.42 1.05
CA ALA A 42 -2.35 2.39 1.99
C ALA A 42 -2.12 1.43 3.17
N VAL A 43 -1.41 0.32 2.94
CA VAL A 43 -1.12 -0.68 3.99
C VAL A 43 0.08 -0.29 4.87
N LEU A 44 1.04 0.46 4.32
CA LEU A 44 2.27 0.86 5.02
C LEU A 44 2.05 1.64 6.33
N PRO A 45 1.18 2.66 6.37
CA PRO A 45 0.85 3.38 7.60
C PRO A 45 0.20 2.48 8.64
N GLY A 46 -0.60 1.50 8.19
CA GLY A 46 -1.12 0.46 9.07
C GLY A 46 -0.01 -0.37 9.70
N GLN A 47 1.07 -0.67 8.97
CA GLN A 47 2.22 -1.37 9.56
C GLN A 47 3.05 -0.50 10.52
N TRP A 48 3.29 0.78 10.20
CA TRP A 48 4.03 1.67 11.12
C TRP A 48 3.30 1.91 12.44
N HIS A 49 1.97 1.98 12.40
CA HIS A 49 1.14 2.31 13.55
C HIS A 49 0.40 1.10 14.14
N ASN A 50 0.68 -0.10 13.64
CA ASN A 50 -0.03 -1.34 13.98
C ASN A 50 -1.56 -1.22 13.86
N LEU A 51 -2.04 -0.48 12.85
CA LEU A 51 -3.46 -0.25 12.61
C LEU A 51 -4.08 -1.42 11.83
N PRO A 52 -5.32 -1.81 12.16
CA PRO A 52 -6.05 -2.82 11.42
C PRO A 52 -6.54 -2.29 10.06
N ASP A 53 -6.78 -3.20 9.10
CA ASP A 53 -7.19 -2.83 7.74
C ASP A 53 -8.49 -1.96 7.67
N PRO A 54 -9.52 -2.18 8.52
CA PRO A 54 -10.70 -1.29 8.58
C PRO A 54 -10.40 0.14 9.02
N GLU A 55 -9.30 0.36 9.74
CA GLU A 55 -8.88 1.70 10.15
C GLU A 55 -8.06 2.38 9.04
N SER A 56 -7.30 1.60 8.27
CA SER A 56 -6.61 2.07 7.07
C SER A 56 -7.59 2.48 5.96
N GLU A 57 -8.66 1.71 5.76
CA GLU A 57 -9.79 2.08 4.89
C GLU A 57 -10.45 3.39 5.35
N ARG A 58 -10.74 3.51 6.65
CA ARG A 58 -11.31 4.74 7.21
C ARG A 58 -10.41 5.95 7.01
N CYS A 59 -9.09 5.80 7.16
CA CYS A 59 -8.13 6.85 6.86
C CYS A 59 -8.19 7.27 5.37
N LEU A 60 -8.29 6.33 4.44
CA LEU A 60 -8.46 6.65 3.01
C LEU A 60 -9.73 7.47 2.74
N ALA A 61 -10.83 7.10 3.38
CA ALA A 61 -12.13 7.75 3.17
C ALA A 61 -12.27 9.11 3.87
N THR A 62 -11.57 9.32 5.00
CA THR A 62 -11.78 10.51 5.86
C THR A 62 -10.65 11.52 5.80
N ARG A 63 -9.47 11.13 5.29
CA ARG A 63 -8.28 11.98 5.27
C ARG A 63 -7.80 12.17 3.83
N PRO A 64 -8.12 13.31 3.18
CA PRO A 64 -7.71 13.60 1.81
C PRO A 64 -6.18 13.55 1.63
N ASP A 65 -5.44 13.97 2.65
CA ASP A 65 -3.98 13.88 2.75
C ASP A 65 -3.47 12.43 2.66
N PHE A 66 -4.22 11.47 3.20
CA PHE A 66 -3.90 10.04 3.11
C PHE A 66 -4.21 9.46 1.73
N CYS A 67 -5.37 9.83 1.18
CA CYS A 67 -5.77 9.45 -0.18
C CYS A 67 -4.76 9.95 -1.22
N PHE A 68 -4.39 11.24 -1.13
CA PHE A 68 -3.40 11.88 -2.00
C PHE A 68 -2.02 11.23 -1.87
N PHE A 69 -1.59 10.92 -0.65
CA PHE A 69 -0.34 10.18 -0.41
C PHE A 69 -0.32 8.82 -1.13
N CYS A 70 -1.43 8.08 -1.05
CA CYS A 70 -1.56 6.78 -1.69
C CYS A 70 -1.66 6.90 -3.22
N GLY A 71 -2.12 8.04 -3.74
CA GLY A 71 -2.35 8.25 -5.17
C GLY A 71 -3.61 7.53 -5.66
N PHE A 72 -4.62 7.41 -4.79
CA PHE A 72 -5.96 7.02 -5.20
C PHE A 72 -6.77 8.25 -5.58
N ASP A 73 -7.63 8.10 -6.59
CA ASP A 73 -8.73 9.02 -6.82
C ASP A 73 -9.90 8.65 -5.87
N GLU A 74 -10.60 9.64 -5.33
CA GLU A 74 -11.66 9.46 -4.32
C GLU A 74 -12.79 8.50 -4.76
N VAL A 75 -12.94 8.28 -6.08
CA VAL A 75 -13.98 7.44 -6.69
C VAL A 75 -13.64 5.94 -6.63
N ALA A 76 -12.36 5.57 -6.41
CA ALA A 76 -11.88 4.20 -6.46
C ALA A 76 -10.99 3.88 -5.25
N LEU A 77 -11.51 4.06 -4.04
CA LEU A 77 -10.82 3.68 -2.81
C LEU A 77 -10.89 2.16 -2.59
N PRO A 78 -9.78 1.49 -2.23
CA PRO A 78 -9.82 0.10 -1.83
C PRO A 78 -10.54 -0.05 -0.47
N ASP A 79 -11.47 -1.01 -0.40
CA ASP A 79 -12.10 -1.41 0.87
C ASP A 79 -11.13 -2.19 1.78
N HIS A 80 -11.44 -2.34 3.07
CA HIS A 80 -10.61 -3.12 4.00
C HIS A 80 -10.38 -4.56 3.53
N SER A 81 -11.34 -5.15 2.80
CA SER A 81 -11.20 -6.51 2.27
C SER A 81 -10.09 -6.59 1.20
N THR A 82 -9.90 -5.51 0.43
CA THR A 82 -8.83 -5.37 -0.56
C THR A 82 -7.48 -5.23 0.13
N LEU A 83 -7.40 -4.41 1.19
CA LEU A 83 -6.19 -4.25 2.01
C LEU A 83 -5.80 -5.55 2.74
N CYS A 84 -6.78 -6.23 3.33
CA CYS A 84 -6.59 -7.51 4.03
C CYS A 84 -6.13 -8.63 3.09
N ARG A 85 -6.71 -8.72 1.89
CA ARG A 85 -6.27 -9.68 0.85
C ARG A 85 -4.87 -9.38 0.34
N PHE A 86 -4.49 -8.10 0.30
CA PHE A 86 -3.12 -7.72 0.02
C PHE A 86 -2.23 -8.26 1.13
N ARG A 87 -2.44 -7.81 2.37
CA ARG A 87 -1.61 -8.15 3.54
C ARG A 87 -1.41 -9.65 3.76
N ASN A 88 -2.48 -10.44 3.69
CA ASN A 88 -2.45 -11.88 3.99
C ASN A 88 -1.96 -12.74 2.81
N ARG A 89 -1.38 -12.13 1.77
CA ARG A 89 -0.88 -12.89 0.64
C ARG A 89 0.44 -13.54 1.03
N PRO A 90 0.62 -14.86 0.87
CA PRO A 90 1.84 -15.57 1.35
C PRO A 90 3.15 -15.00 0.79
N ALA A 91 3.11 -14.42 -0.40
CA ALA A 91 4.28 -13.83 -1.04
C ALA A 91 4.65 -12.43 -0.50
N GLN A 92 3.84 -11.89 0.42
CA GLN A 92 4.00 -10.61 1.07
C GLN A 92 4.39 -10.73 2.54
N ASP A 93 4.21 -11.90 3.17
CA ASP A 93 4.54 -12.12 4.59
C ASP A 93 6.03 -11.87 4.90
N ASP A 94 6.94 -12.16 3.98
CA ASP A 94 8.38 -11.90 4.17
C ASP A 94 8.81 -10.48 3.75
N ALA A 95 8.07 -9.86 2.83
CA ALA A 95 8.45 -8.61 2.21
C ALA A 95 7.81 -7.39 2.91
N LEU A 96 6.53 -7.47 3.29
CA LEU A 96 5.81 -6.37 3.92
C LEU A 96 6.44 -5.92 5.23
N PRO A 97 6.74 -6.81 6.20
CA PRO A 97 7.30 -6.40 7.49
C PRO A 97 8.65 -5.68 7.35
N ARG A 98 9.40 -5.95 6.27
CA ARG A 98 10.71 -5.33 5.99
C ARG A 98 10.60 -3.96 5.33
N LEU A 99 9.46 -3.62 4.71
CA LEU A 99 9.29 -2.36 3.97
C LEU A 99 9.36 -1.12 4.87
N PRO A 100 8.69 -1.07 6.03
CA PRO A 100 8.85 0.00 7.01
C PRO A 100 10.32 0.31 7.35
N GLU A 101 11.11 -0.73 7.62
CA GLU A 101 12.51 -0.62 7.99
C GLU A 101 13.37 -0.11 6.83
N LEU A 102 13.15 -0.63 5.62
CA LEU A 102 13.85 -0.19 4.40
C LEU A 102 13.58 1.29 4.10
N ILE A 103 12.32 1.72 4.24
CA ILE A 103 11.92 3.12 4.03
C ILE A 103 12.55 4.00 5.12
N ASN A 104 12.47 3.60 6.39
CA ASN A 104 13.04 4.38 7.48
C ASN A 104 14.57 4.52 7.37
N ARG A 105 15.27 3.47 6.91
CA ARG A 105 16.71 3.54 6.64
C ARG A 105 17.03 4.60 5.58
N ARG A 106 16.27 4.63 4.48
CA ARG A 106 16.42 5.63 3.41
C ARG A 106 16.03 7.05 3.81
N LEU A 107 15.16 7.21 4.80
CA LEU A 107 14.79 8.53 5.33
C LEU A 107 15.80 9.09 6.35
N THR A 108 16.68 8.23 6.86
CA THR A 108 17.71 8.58 7.85
C THR A 108 19.07 8.83 7.18
N GLU A 109 19.30 8.26 5.99
CA GLU A 109 20.36 8.67 5.04
C GLU A 109 20.08 10.06 4.45
#